data_AF-A0A0D2XTT9-F1
#
_entry.id   AF-A0A0D2XTT9-F1
#
_cell.length_a   1.000
_cell.length_b   1.000
_cell.length_c   1.000
_cell.angle_alpha   90.00
_cell.angle_beta   90.00
_cell.angle_gamma   90.00
#
_symmetry.space_group_name_H-M   'P 1'
#
loop_
_entity.id
_entity.type
_entity.pdbx_description
1 polymer ?
#
loop_
_entity_poly.entity_id
_entity_poly.type
_entity_poly.pdbx_seq_one_letter_code
_entity_poly.pdbx_strand_id
1 'polypeptide(L)'
;MKVSSGVHACLLGVLTQHVAQSWALSGEAKAMVEDSMEWMDRFYDPKISQLYDLDSKAAMNHETLASTWYAVGLLARNGDGDASRAEDVIRYVIKDQHNNPKELWYGDYTREPEEPTVGTAWYPARMYGSWDPNWRGFVGLSFITIYEEFGDLLSDDLKGLMLDSLYNCSIGDSYREGGVNGDNLYPSYSNPAIMRAIGTSWTGRQVGDDNMTQAGEDYAKKIIGLFDLHDTLSEFNSATYTGISLFGLTLWCKYGHEDSILSQRGPDLLRGVWNYTSQLWNPAMRNLAGPWDRAYTFDMTKSLGILSHFLAPIIGRKEAGVWQYPEVMSHARDWAWAPLIAVHSEFHNSLLSDDLKESLKTFDGERTYNGKAYYPPYDLDTRNITTWLSESLMIGAQSYRTQSANGPSNNKAQFHPAVAHWAYGDDNIGWLSLRPTEAHVLMEVSPKKLKVTYPEGTSSSVFTFVASPSLAKKDVQSWADIQGITISVSGNASPVPKVTFAGRYGGSGSPIYDHNYWSLVHTMPAGFEGTPEIIIEFE
;
A
#
# COMPACT_ATOMS: atom_id res chain seq x y z
N MET A 1 87.20 5.81 -5.01
CA MET A 1 87.14 5.65 -3.54
C MET A 1 85.80 6.18 -3.08
N LYS A 2 84.94 5.33 -2.49
CA LYS A 2 83.68 5.65 -1.78
C LYS A 2 82.58 6.37 -2.60
N VAL A 3 81.28 6.12 -2.50
CA VAL A 3 80.36 5.11 -1.95
C VAL A 3 79.04 5.54 -2.62
N SER A 4 78.32 4.68 -3.38
CA SER A 4 76.94 5.00 -3.80
C SER A 4 75.97 4.32 -2.85
N SER A 5 75.35 5.10 -1.97
CA SER A 5 74.24 4.67 -1.13
C SER A 5 72.95 4.64 -1.97
N GLY A 6 72.43 3.44 -2.22
CA GLY A 6 71.11 3.25 -2.80
C GLY A 6 70.02 3.54 -1.76
N VAL A 7 69.09 4.41 -2.13
CA VAL A 7 67.83 4.61 -1.39
C VAL A 7 66.80 3.69 -2.03
N HIS A 8 66.30 2.73 -1.24
CA HIS A 8 65.13 1.93 -1.59
C HIS A 8 63.89 2.84 -1.59
N ALA A 9 63.31 3.06 -2.77
CA ALA A 9 61.97 3.60 -2.88
C ALA A 9 60.96 2.45 -2.69
N CYS A 10 60.38 2.34 -1.49
CA CYS A 10 59.19 1.53 -1.28
C CYS A 10 58.04 2.15 -2.08
N LEU A 11 57.59 1.45 -3.12
CA LEU A 11 56.28 1.69 -3.73
C LEU A 11 55.21 1.28 -2.72
N LEU A 12 54.68 2.26 -1.99
CA LEU A 12 53.36 2.16 -1.36
C LEU A 12 52.33 2.24 -2.49
N GLY A 13 51.82 1.09 -2.90
CA GLY A 13 50.62 1.01 -3.72
C GLY A 13 49.48 1.68 -2.96
N VAL A 14 48.97 2.78 -3.51
CA VAL A 14 47.70 3.36 -3.06
C VAL A 14 46.63 2.36 -3.48
N LEU A 15 46.17 1.55 -2.52
CA LEU A 15 44.88 0.88 -2.62
C LEU A 15 43.83 1.99 -2.67
N THR A 16 43.42 2.38 -3.87
CA THR A 16 42.16 3.08 -4.05
C THR A 16 41.08 2.10 -3.63
N GLN A 17 40.61 2.17 -2.38
CA GLN A 17 39.28 1.70 -2.07
C GLN A 17 38.36 2.46 -3.02
N HIS A 18 37.79 1.76 -4.00
CA HIS A 18 36.59 2.26 -4.66
C HIS A 18 35.56 2.39 -3.55
N VAL A 19 35.39 3.61 -3.05
CA VAL A 19 34.20 3.95 -2.31
C VAL A 19 33.10 3.77 -3.34
N ALA A 20 32.38 2.66 -3.24
CA ALA A 20 31.12 2.43 -3.90
C ALA A 20 30.33 3.74 -3.79
N GLN A 21 30.12 4.41 -4.92
CA GLN A 21 29.13 5.48 -4.94
C GLN A 21 27.80 4.76 -4.78
N SER A 22 27.29 4.73 -3.54
CA SER A 22 25.85 4.63 -3.33
C SER A 22 25.22 5.63 -4.29
N TRP A 23 24.18 5.23 -5.01
CA TRP A 23 23.36 6.17 -5.78
C TRP A 23 23.07 7.40 -4.88
N ALA A 24 22.97 8.61 -5.43
CA ALA A 24 23.13 9.91 -4.73
C ALA A 24 22.07 10.25 -3.63
N LEU A 25 21.69 9.28 -2.81
CA LEU A 25 20.78 9.36 -1.69
C LEU A 25 21.45 10.05 -0.51
N SER A 26 20.64 10.80 0.24
CA SER A 26 21.06 11.48 1.46
C SER A 26 19.94 11.46 2.50
N GLY A 27 20.28 11.80 3.74
CA GLY A 27 19.33 11.90 4.84
C GLY A 27 18.55 10.61 5.08
N GLU A 28 17.26 10.74 5.34
CA GLU A 28 16.38 9.62 5.66
C GLU A 28 16.25 8.63 4.49
N ALA A 29 16.21 9.09 3.24
CA ALA A 29 16.10 8.19 2.09
C ALA A 29 17.28 7.20 2.03
N LYS A 30 18.50 7.69 2.30
CA LYS A 30 19.68 6.82 2.41
C LYS A 30 19.56 5.84 3.58
N ALA A 31 19.19 6.32 4.76
CA ALA A 31 19.04 5.49 5.95
C ALA A 31 18.00 4.37 5.76
N MET A 32 16.88 4.68 5.08
CA MET A 32 15.86 3.71 4.71
C MET A 32 16.42 2.57 3.84
N VAL A 33 17.25 2.89 2.83
CA VAL A 33 17.91 1.87 1.99
C VAL A 33 18.87 1.03 2.82
N GLU A 34 19.75 1.67 3.59
CA GLU A 34 20.78 0.98 4.39
C GLU A 34 20.14 -0.01 5.38
N ASP A 35 19.16 0.43 6.16
CA ASP A 35 18.50 -0.39 7.19
C ASP A 35 17.64 -1.51 6.59
N SER A 36 16.91 -1.22 5.51
CA SER A 36 16.10 -2.22 4.81
C SER A 36 16.97 -3.29 4.16
N MET A 37 18.09 -2.89 3.57
CA MET A 37 19.05 -3.81 2.97
C MET A 37 19.78 -4.66 4.01
N GLU A 38 20.17 -4.11 5.16
CA GLU A 38 20.74 -4.90 6.27
C GLU A 38 19.76 -5.98 6.75
N TRP A 39 18.46 -5.68 6.78
CA TRP A 39 17.44 -6.68 7.09
C TRP A 39 17.30 -7.74 5.99
N MET A 40 17.10 -7.34 4.74
CA MET A 40 16.90 -8.28 3.63
C MET A 40 18.14 -9.15 3.35
N ASP A 41 19.36 -8.64 3.58
CA ASP A 41 20.60 -9.42 3.45
C ASP A 41 20.60 -10.67 4.36
N ARG A 42 19.92 -10.62 5.51
CA ARG A 42 19.79 -11.77 6.44
C ARG A 42 18.87 -12.87 5.89
N PHE A 43 18.03 -12.54 4.91
CA PHE A 43 17.08 -13.46 4.28
C PHE A 43 17.58 -13.96 2.92
N TYR A 44 18.69 -13.46 2.39
CA TYR A 44 19.19 -13.85 1.07
C TYR A 44 19.81 -15.26 1.07
N ASP A 45 19.29 -16.16 0.22
CA ASP A 45 19.89 -17.46 -0.08
C ASP A 45 20.72 -17.39 -1.37
N PRO A 46 22.07 -17.39 -1.29
CA PRO A 46 22.93 -17.35 -2.47
C PRO A 46 22.86 -18.61 -3.34
N LYS A 47 22.24 -19.72 -2.89
CA LYS A 47 22.15 -20.96 -3.68
C LYS A 47 21.14 -20.87 -4.80
N ILE A 48 20.06 -20.14 -4.57
CA ILE A 48 19.01 -19.93 -5.58
C ILE A 48 18.83 -18.46 -5.94
N SER A 49 19.59 -17.57 -5.30
CA SER A 49 19.58 -16.13 -5.54
C SER A 49 18.21 -15.50 -5.29
N GLN A 50 17.55 -15.87 -4.20
CA GLN A 50 16.26 -15.34 -3.76
C GLN A 50 16.27 -15.08 -2.24
N LEU A 51 15.37 -14.24 -1.76
CA LEU A 51 15.08 -14.06 -0.35
C LEU A 51 14.17 -15.17 0.18
N TYR A 52 14.43 -15.66 1.38
CA TYR A 52 13.45 -16.38 2.19
C TYR A 52 12.25 -15.47 2.50
N ASP A 53 11.09 -16.08 2.79
CA ASP A 53 9.87 -15.39 3.23
C ASP A 53 10.15 -14.41 4.39
N LEU A 54 10.01 -13.11 4.10
CA LEU A 54 10.25 -12.03 5.05
C LEU A 54 9.28 -12.02 6.24
N ASP A 55 8.09 -12.65 6.09
CA ASP A 55 7.14 -12.83 7.19
C ASP A 55 7.46 -14.08 8.03
N SER A 56 8.38 -14.95 7.59
CA SER A 56 8.69 -16.24 8.24
C SER A 56 7.46 -17.10 8.53
N LYS A 57 6.46 -17.05 7.64
CA LYS A 57 5.22 -17.85 7.69
C LYS A 57 5.39 -19.20 6.98
N ALA A 58 6.31 -19.29 6.02
CA ALA A 58 6.68 -20.54 5.35
C ALA A 58 7.95 -21.17 5.92
N ALA A 59 8.04 -22.51 5.87
CA ALA A 59 9.15 -23.28 6.41
C ALA A 59 10.38 -23.23 5.48
N MET A 60 11.10 -22.09 5.49
CA MET A 60 12.24 -21.81 4.62
C MET A 60 11.91 -21.81 3.11
N ASN A 61 10.70 -21.43 2.73
CA ASN A 61 10.41 -21.11 1.32
C ASN A 61 10.88 -19.70 0.99
N HIS A 62 11.03 -19.44 -0.30
CA HIS A 62 11.48 -18.16 -0.82
C HIS A 62 10.33 -17.34 -1.37
N GLU A 63 10.56 -16.05 -1.56
CA GLU A 63 9.55 -15.14 -2.08
C GLU A 63 10.08 -14.32 -3.26
N THR A 64 9.49 -14.53 -4.44
CA THR A 64 9.94 -13.91 -5.70
C THR A 64 9.73 -12.40 -5.70
N LEU A 65 8.62 -11.91 -5.15
CA LEU A 65 8.28 -10.50 -5.19
C LEU A 65 9.24 -9.66 -4.33
N ALA A 66 9.49 -10.07 -3.08
CA ALA A 66 10.43 -9.38 -2.21
C ALA A 66 11.87 -9.44 -2.76
N SER A 67 12.25 -10.54 -3.40
CA SER A 67 13.55 -10.68 -4.07
C SER A 67 13.73 -9.65 -5.19
N THR A 68 12.67 -9.35 -5.93
CA THR A 68 12.72 -8.31 -6.97
C THR A 68 12.97 -6.92 -6.35
N TRP A 69 12.34 -6.62 -5.21
CA TRP A 69 12.58 -5.36 -4.50
C TRP A 69 13.99 -5.26 -3.93
N TYR A 70 14.52 -6.38 -3.44
CA TYR A 70 15.91 -6.50 -2.99
C TYR A 70 16.90 -6.22 -4.11
N ALA A 71 16.63 -6.64 -5.35
CA ALA A 71 17.47 -6.29 -6.50
C ALA A 71 17.58 -4.78 -6.74
N VAL A 72 16.49 -4.02 -6.56
CA VAL A 72 16.50 -2.54 -6.59
C VAL A 72 17.44 -2.01 -5.51
N GLY A 73 17.33 -2.52 -4.28
CA GLY A 73 18.14 -2.08 -3.16
C GLY A 73 19.63 -2.45 -3.27
N LEU A 74 19.96 -3.61 -3.84
CA LEU A 74 21.33 -4.00 -4.17
C LEU A 74 21.97 -2.97 -5.12
N LEU A 75 21.27 -2.62 -6.19
CA LEU A 75 21.78 -1.66 -7.17
C LEU A 75 21.83 -0.23 -6.63
N ALA A 76 20.87 0.16 -5.78
CA ALA A 76 20.90 1.45 -5.10
C ALA A 76 22.07 1.58 -4.12
N ARG A 77 22.36 0.51 -3.36
CA ARG A 77 23.49 0.43 -2.42
C ARG A 77 24.83 0.38 -3.17
N ASN A 78 24.88 -0.39 -4.26
CA ASN A 78 26.02 -0.55 -5.16
C ASN A 78 27.34 -0.93 -4.44
N GLY A 79 27.25 -1.73 -3.38
CA GLY A 79 28.41 -2.25 -2.65
C GLY A 79 29.13 -3.38 -3.40
N ASP A 80 30.21 -3.87 -2.81
CA ASP A 80 31.01 -4.95 -3.39
C ASP A 80 30.17 -6.21 -3.65
N GLY A 81 30.01 -6.56 -4.94
CA GLY A 81 29.26 -7.73 -5.38
C GLY A 81 27.75 -7.54 -5.50
N ASP A 82 27.21 -6.36 -5.14
CA ASP A 82 25.77 -6.12 -5.18
C ASP A 82 25.22 -6.17 -6.62
N ALA A 83 25.91 -5.57 -7.60
CA ALA A 83 25.47 -5.59 -9.00
C ALA A 83 25.40 -7.02 -9.55
N SER A 84 26.41 -7.86 -9.28
CA SER A 84 26.41 -9.27 -9.68
C SER A 84 25.27 -10.04 -9.00
N ARG A 85 25.02 -9.78 -7.71
CA ARG A 85 23.93 -10.41 -6.97
C ARG A 85 22.57 -10.00 -7.52
N ALA A 86 22.40 -8.72 -7.87
CA ALA A 86 21.19 -8.22 -8.48
C ALA A 86 20.94 -8.90 -9.84
N GLU A 87 21.98 -9.06 -10.67
CA GLU A 87 21.86 -9.82 -11.91
C GLU A 87 21.36 -11.25 -11.67
N ASP A 88 21.92 -11.96 -10.70
CA ASP A 88 21.53 -13.34 -10.41
C ASP A 88 20.07 -13.43 -9.97
N VAL A 89 19.62 -12.51 -9.11
CA VAL A 89 18.22 -12.40 -8.68
C VAL A 89 17.30 -12.16 -9.87
N ILE A 90 17.62 -11.15 -10.70
CA ILE A 90 16.79 -10.76 -11.85
C ILE A 90 16.70 -11.91 -12.87
N ARG A 91 17.82 -12.58 -13.16
CA ARG A 91 17.85 -13.75 -14.06
C ARG A 91 16.97 -14.88 -13.55
N TYR A 92 16.97 -15.12 -12.24
CA TYR A 92 16.11 -16.13 -11.64
C TYR A 92 14.63 -15.78 -11.85
N VAL A 93 14.22 -14.55 -11.47
CA VAL A 93 12.83 -14.08 -11.59
C VAL A 93 12.34 -14.18 -13.03
N ILE A 94 13.15 -13.74 -14.01
CA ILE A 94 12.79 -13.82 -15.43
C ILE A 94 12.67 -15.27 -15.91
N LYS A 95 13.60 -16.14 -15.49
CA LYS A 95 13.57 -17.56 -15.88
C LYS A 95 12.31 -18.26 -15.37
N ASP A 96 11.80 -17.83 -14.21
CA ASP A 96 10.62 -18.41 -13.57
C ASP A 96 9.30 -17.77 -14.03
N GLN A 97 9.36 -16.78 -14.93
CA GLN A 97 8.18 -16.18 -15.53
C GLN A 97 7.39 -17.20 -16.35
N HIS A 98 6.07 -17.18 -16.19
CA HIS A 98 5.18 -18.05 -16.94
C HIS A 98 5.08 -17.66 -18.42
N ASN A 99 5.38 -18.60 -19.32
CA ASN A 99 5.62 -18.32 -20.74
C ASN A 99 4.63 -18.98 -21.71
N ASN A 100 3.56 -19.62 -21.23
CA ASN A 100 2.53 -20.19 -22.11
C ASN A 100 1.41 -19.17 -22.38
N PRO A 101 1.29 -18.62 -23.60
CA PRO A 101 0.32 -17.55 -23.92
C PRO A 101 -1.14 -18.01 -23.91
N LYS A 102 -1.41 -19.31 -23.72
CA LYS A 102 -2.77 -19.83 -23.57
C LYS A 102 -3.29 -19.76 -22.13
N GLU A 103 -2.41 -19.46 -21.18
CA GLU A 103 -2.72 -19.47 -19.75
C GLU A 103 -3.02 -18.05 -19.25
N LEU A 104 -3.98 -17.92 -18.33
CA LEU A 104 -4.36 -16.62 -17.77
C LEU A 104 -3.23 -15.97 -16.95
N TRP A 105 -2.26 -16.76 -16.51
CA TRP A 105 -1.07 -16.33 -15.77
C TRP A 105 0.16 -16.12 -16.69
N TYR A 106 -0.01 -16.06 -18.01
CA TYR A 106 1.09 -15.69 -18.93
C TYR A 106 1.73 -14.35 -18.55
N GLY A 107 3.06 -14.27 -18.62
CA GLY A 107 3.82 -13.08 -18.26
C GLY A 107 3.80 -12.73 -16.77
N ASP A 108 3.12 -13.54 -15.95
CA ASP A 108 3.15 -13.44 -14.50
C ASP A 108 4.32 -14.27 -13.93
N TYR A 109 4.56 -14.14 -12.63
CA TYR A 109 5.69 -14.76 -11.94
C TYR A 109 5.18 -15.72 -10.87
N THR A 110 5.98 -16.75 -10.56
CA THR A 110 5.72 -17.60 -9.39
C THR A 110 5.70 -16.77 -8.12
N ARG A 111 4.91 -17.20 -7.14
CA ARG A 111 4.88 -16.53 -5.85
C ARG A 111 6.05 -16.94 -4.97
N GLU A 112 6.30 -18.24 -4.98
CA GLU A 112 7.46 -18.87 -4.36
C GLU A 112 8.15 -19.74 -5.41
N PRO A 113 9.49 -19.71 -5.50
CA PRO A 113 10.28 -20.64 -6.30
C PRO A 113 9.93 -22.12 -6.13
N GLU A 114 9.42 -22.50 -4.95
CA GLU A 114 9.05 -23.87 -4.61
C GLU A 114 7.67 -24.31 -5.13
N GLU A 115 6.88 -23.41 -5.73
CA GLU A 115 5.52 -23.73 -6.15
C GLU A 115 5.47 -24.79 -7.27
N PRO A 116 4.48 -25.70 -7.27
CA PRO A 116 4.23 -26.57 -8.41
C PRO A 116 3.72 -25.77 -9.62
N THR A 117 3.75 -26.38 -10.80
CA THR A 117 3.19 -25.76 -12.02
C THR A 117 1.68 -25.48 -11.86
N VAL A 118 1.30 -24.21 -12.03
CA VAL A 118 -0.09 -23.74 -12.00
C VAL A 118 -0.93 -24.44 -13.08
N GLY A 119 -2.18 -24.75 -12.75
CA GLY A 119 -3.13 -25.38 -13.67
C GLY A 119 -3.04 -26.91 -13.72
N THR A 120 -2.12 -27.52 -12.97
CA THR A 120 -2.08 -28.98 -12.80
C THR A 120 -3.18 -29.46 -11.86
N ALA A 121 -3.47 -30.77 -11.86
CA ALA A 121 -4.45 -31.36 -10.94
C ALA A 121 -4.08 -31.17 -9.45
N TRP A 122 -2.79 -31.03 -9.15
CA TRP A 122 -2.26 -30.87 -7.79
C TRP A 122 -2.11 -29.40 -7.37
N TYR A 123 -2.03 -28.50 -8.34
CA TYR A 123 -1.95 -27.05 -8.13
C TYR A 123 -2.92 -26.31 -9.08
N PRO A 124 -4.24 -26.49 -8.86
CA PRO A 124 -5.25 -25.95 -9.75
C PRO A 124 -5.20 -24.42 -9.76
N ALA A 125 -5.42 -23.84 -10.94
CA ALA A 125 -5.39 -22.40 -11.12
C ALA A 125 -6.44 -21.69 -10.26
N ARG A 126 -5.98 -20.82 -9.37
CA ARG A 126 -6.81 -19.97 -8.52
C ARG A 126 -6.19 -18.58 -8.44
N MET A 127 -6.84 -17.60 -9.06
CA MET A 127 -6.46 -16.20 -9.00
C MET A 127 -6.45 -15.70 -7.54
N TYR A 128 -5.45 -14.91 -7.15
CA TYR A 128 -5.14 -14.52 -5.76
C TYR A 128 -4.86 -15.69 -4.81
N GLY A 129 -4.44 -16.81 -5.39
CA GLY A 129 -4.16 -18.06 -4.68
C GLY A 129 -2.90 -18.70 -5.25
N SER A 130 -3.07 -19.60 -6.22
CA SER A 130 -1.95 -20.29 -6.88
C SER A 130 -1.18 -19.39 -7.86
N TRP A 131 -1.70 -18.20 -8.14
CA TRP A 131 -1.09 -17.11 -8.91
C TRP A 131 -1.78 -15.80 -8.52
N ASP A 132 -1.12 -14.65 -8.71
CA ASP A 132 -1.69 -13.33 -8.45
C ASP A 132 -1.38 -12.36 -9.60
N PRO A 133 -2.39 -11.97 -10.40
CA PRO A 133 -2.19 -11.18 -11.60
C PRO A 133 -1.61 -9.78 -11.35
N ASN A 134 -1.62 -9.29 -10.10
CA ASN A 134 -1.00 -8.00 -9.76
C ASN A 134 0.53 -8.07 -9.71
N TRP A 135 1.12 -9.27 -9.60
CA TRP A 135 2.57 -9.46 -9.49
C TRP A 135 3.30 -9.00 -10.75
N ARG A 136 2.66 -9.14 -11.92
CA ARG A 136 3.03 -8.45 -13.18
C ARG A 136 3.43 -6.99 -12.95
N GLY A 137 2.52 -6.20 -12.37
CA GLY A 137 2.76 -4.78 -12.09
C GLY A 137 3.89 -4.58 -11.08
N PHE A 138 3.87 -5.29 -9.96
CA PHE A 138 4.88 -5.06 -8.92
C PHE A 138 6.31 -5.42 -9.36
N VAL A 139 6.49 -6.56 -10.04
CA VAL A 139 7.78 -6.96 -10.61
C VAL A 139 8.15 -6.06 -11.78
N GLY A 140 7.20 -5.78 -12.67
CA GLY A 140 7.43 -4.94 -13.85
C GLY A 140 7.89 -3.54 -13.51
N LEU A 141 7.26 -2.86 -12.54
CA LEU A 141 7.68 -1.52 -12.13
C LEU A 141 9.04 -1.53 -11.40
N SER A 142 9.40 -2.64 -10.73
CA SER A 142 10.74 -2.82 -10.19
C SER A 142 11.77 -2.94 -11.31
N PHE A 143 11.46 -3.71 -12.37
CA PHE A 143 12.32 -3.81 -13.55
C PHE A 143 12.45 -2.49 -14.31
N ILE A 144 11.38 -1.70 -14.44
CA ILE A 144 11.45 -0.35 -15.02
C ILE A 144 12.38 0.54 -14.20
N THR A 145 12.22 0.53 -12.87
CA THR A 145 13.12 1.28 -11.97
C THR A 145 14.58 0.83 -12.14
N ILE A 146 14.81 -0.49 -12.22
CA ILE A 146 16.16 -1.04 -12.43
C ILE A 146 16.76 -0.60 -13.76
N TYR A 147 15.97 -0.70 -14.83
CA TYR A 147 16.42 -0.38 -16.18
C TYR A 147 16.78 1.11 -16.30
N GLU A 148 15.94 2.00 -15.78
CA GLU A 148 16.10 3.45 -15.87
C GLU A 148 17.20 3.99 -14.94
N GLU A 149 17.25 3.53 -13.69
CA GLU A 149 18.15 4.13 -12.68
C GLU A 149 19.52 3.44 -12.61
N PHE A 150 19.58 2.17 -13.01
CA PHE A 150 20.73 1.29 -12.76
C PHE A 150 21.15 0.47 -13.97
N GLY A 151 20.56 0.68 -15.16
CA GLY A 151 20.85 -0.10 -16.36
C GLY A 151 22.33 -0.10 -16.78
N ASP A 152 23.09 0.94 -16.45
CA ASP A 152 24.52 1.04 -16.72
C ASP A 152 25.37 0.10 -15.85
N LEU A 153 24.81 -0.43 -14.76
CA LEU A 153 25.46 -1.43 -13.89
C LEU A 153 25.23 -2.87 -14.37
N LEU A 154 24.35 -3.06 -15.36
CA LEU A 154 23.90 -4.38 -15.83
C LEU A 154 24.50 -4.73 -17.19
N SER A 155 24.69 -6.03 -17.42
CA SER A 155 25.02 -6.57 -18.74
C SER A 155 23.92 -6.30 -19.77
N ASP A 156 24.33 -6.03 -21.02
CA ASP A 156 23.40 -5.82 -22.13
C ASP A 156 22.48 -7.01 -22.36
N ASP A 157 23.01 -8.23 -22.20
CA ASP A 157 22.23 -9.48 -22.27
C ASP A 157 21.10 -9.50 -21.22
N LEU A 158 21.35 -9.05 -19.98
CA LEU A 158 20.32 -9.00 -18.96
C LEU A 158 19.27 -7.95 -19.26
N LYS A 159 19.68 -6.77 -19.72
CA LYS A 159 18.74 -5.71 -20.15
C LYS A 159 17.80 -6.20 -21.24
N GLY A 160 18.31 -6.96 -22.22
CA GLY A 160 17.47 -7.62 -23.23
C GLY A 160 16.44 -8.57 -22.62
N LEU A 161 16.87 -9.46 -21.71
CA LEU A 161 15.96 -10.37 -21.01
C LEU A 161 14.89 -9.64 -20.17
N MET A 162 15.26 -8.52 -19.53
CA MET A 162 14.31 -7.71 -18.78
C MET A 162 13.24 -7.11 -19.70
N LEU A 163 13.61 -6.61 -20.88
CA LEU A 163 12.66 -6.11 -21.87
C LEU A 163 11.73 -7.21 -22.39
N ASP A 164 12.25 -8.42 -22.65
CA ASP A 164 11.42 -9.57 -23.04
C ASP A 164 10.43 -9.95 -21.91
N SER A 165 10.88 -9.95 -20.66
CA SER A 165 10.03 -10.22 -19.49
C SER A 165 8.93 -9.17 -19.33
N LEU A 166 9.28 -7.89 -19.52
CA LEU A 166 8.34 -6.78 -19.46
C LEU A 166 7.34 -6.81 -20.63
N TYR A 167 7.77 -7.23 -21.82
CA TYR A 167 6.88 -7.47 -22.96
C TYR A 167 5.85 -8.55 -22.62
N ASN A 168 6.29 -9.71 -22.11
CA ASN A 168 5.39 -10.78 -21.70
C ASN A 168 4.43 -10.34 -20.60
N CYS A 169 4.93 -9.58 -19.62
CA CYS A 169 4.12 -8.97 -18.56
C CYS A 169 3.01 -8.08 -19.15
N SER A 170 3.35 -7.19 -20.09
CA SER A 170 2.40 -6.29 -20.75
C SER A 170 1.35 -7.03 -21.59
N ILE A 171 1.75 -8.11 -22.28
CA ILE A 171 0.82 -9.00 -22.98
C ILE A 171 -0.07 -9.74 -21.97
N GLY A 172 0.46 -10.25 -20.87
CA GLY A 172 -0.30 -10.89 -19.80
C GLY A 172 -1.33 -9.96 -19.15
N ASP A 173 -0.97 -8.69 -18.96
CA ASP A 173 -1.90 -7.65 -18.49
C ASP A 173 -3.05 -7.37 -19.46
N SER A 174 -2.88 -7.66 -20.76
CA SER A 174 -3.99 -7.60 -21.72
C SER A 174 -5.06 -8.68 -21.48
N TYR A 175 -4.76 -9.71 -20.68
CA TYR A 175 -5.72 -10.75 -20.30
C TYR A 175 -6.57 -10.33 -19.10
N ARG A 176 -6.20 -9.24 -18.43
CA ARG A 176 -6.88 -8.71 -17.25
C ARG A 176 -7.96 -7.72 -17.66
N GLU A 177 -9.16 -8.25 -17.85
CA GLU A 177 -10.34 -7.44 -18.17
C GLU A 177 -11.39 -7.65 -17.07
N GLY A 178 -11.67 -6.59 -16.30
CA GLY A 178 -12.61 -6.66 -15.18
C GLY A 178 -13.96 -7.28 -15.56
N GLY A 179 -14.37 -8.32 -14.82
CA GLY A 179 -15.61 -9.06 -15.04
C GLY A 179 -15.49 -10.20 -16.06
N VAL A 180 -14.34 -10.36 -16.71
CA VAL A 180 -14.02 -11.44 -17.65
C VAL A 180 -13.09 -12.43 -16.97
N ASN A 181 -13.35 -13.74 -17.14
CA ASN A 181 -12.54 -14.82 -16.55
C ASN A 181 -12.32 -14.72 -15.02
N GLY A 182 -13.20 -14.00 -14.31
CA GLY A 182 -13.08 -13.77 -12.87
C GLY A 182 -12.07 -12.69 -12.47
N ASP A 183 -11.47 -11.97 -13.42
CA ASP A 183 -10.57 -10.85 -13.14
C ASP A 183 -11.35 -9.62 -12.65
N ASN A 184 -10.71 -8.77 -11.86
CA ASN A 184 -11.29 -7.59 -11.23
C ASN A 184 -10.52 -6.29 -11.56
N LEU A 185 -9.60 -6.33 -12.53
CA LEU A 185 -8.85 -5.15 -12.95
C LEU A 185 -9.74 -4.24 -13.78
N TYR A 186 -10.32 -3.28 -13.09
CA TYR A 186 -10.97 -2.12 -13.68
C TYR A 186 -10.04 -0.89 -13.54
N PRO A 187 -10.20 0.16 -14.37
CA PRO A 187 -9.48 1.42 -14.17
C PRO A 187 -9.68 2.04 -12.77
N SER A 188 -10.81 1.74 -12.13
CA SER A 188 -11.15 2.13 -10.76
C SER A 188 -10.39 1.38 -9.67
N TYR A 189 -9.64 0.33 -10.01
CA TYR A 189 -8.81 -0.39 -9.03
C TYR A 189 -7.58 0.43 -8.58
N SER A 190 -7.39 1.63 -9.12
CA SER A 190 -6.35 2.59 -8.73
C SER A 190 -4.93 2.01 -8.80
N ASN A 191 -4.37 1.40 -7.75
CA ASN A 191 -2.97 0.97 -7.76
C ASN A 191 -2.62 0.02 -8.91
N PRO A 192 -3.27 -1.15 -9.13
CA PRO A 192 -2.83 -2.06 -10.17
C PRO A 192 -3.15 -1.51 -11.56
N ALA A 193 -4.18 -0.66 -11.66
CA ALA A 193 -4.52 0.05 -12.88
C ALA A 193 -3.44 1.08 -13.26
N ILE A 194 -2.97 1.88 -12.30
CA ILE A 194 -1.87 2.85 -12.48
C ILE A 194 -0.59 2.12 -12.88
N MET A 195 -0.29 0.99 -12.22
CA MET A 195 0.87 0.15 -12.56
C MET A 195 0.79 -0.39 -13.99
N ARG A 196 -0.35 -0.98 -14.41
CA ARG A 196 -0.56 -1.48 -15.77
C ARG A 196 -0.32 -0.40 -16.83
N ALA A 197 -0.84 0.81 -16.61
CA ALA A 197 -0.75 1.89 -17.59
C ALA A 197 0.70 2.26 -17.91
N ILE A 198 1.53 2.51 -16.90
CA ILE A 198 2.94 2.84 -17.11
C ILE A 198 3.75 1.64 -17.57
N GLY A 199 3.52 0.46 -16.98
CA GLY A 199 4.18 -0.77 -17.41
C GLY A 199 4.00 -1.01 -18.91
N THR A 200 2.76 -0.97 -19.38
CA THR A 200 2.42 -1.23 -20.79
C THR A 200 2.92 -0.11 -21.72
N SER A 201 2.68 1.16 -21.38
CA SER A 201 3.10 2.28 -22.25
C SER A 201 4.61 2.38 -22.37
N TRP A 202 5.32 2.29 -21.24
CA TRP A 202 6.79 2.35 -21.22
C TRP A 202 7.39 1.18 -21.99
N THR A 203 6.94 -0.06 -21.74
CA THR A 203 7.48 -1.24 -22.43
C THR A 203 7.26 -1.17 -23.92
N GLY A 204 6.05 -0.79 -24.37
CA GLY A 204 5.75 -0.63 -25.80
C GLY A 204 6.73 0.29 -26.51
N ARG A 205 7.09 1.42 -25.87
CA ARG A 205 8.06 2.37 -26.45
C ARG A 205 9.47 1.80 -26.52
N GLN A 206 9.92 1.12 -25.46
CA GLN A 206 11.27 0.54 -25.42
C GLN A 206 11.48 -0.55 -26.49
N VAL A 207 10.43 -1.31 -26.82
CA VAL A 207 10.49 -2.38 -27.84
C VAL A 207 10.00 -1.94 -29.23
N GLY A 208 9.53 -0.70 -29.39
CA GLY A 208 9.00 -0.18 -30.65
C GLY A 208 7.65 -0.78 -31.07
N ASP A 209 6.79 -1.15 -30.11
CA ASP A 209 5.42 -1.63 -30.34
C ASP A 209 4.41 -0.51 -30.08
N ASP A 210 3.92 0.09 -31.18
CA ASP A 210 2.94 1.19 -31.15
C ASP A 210 1.59 0.76 -30.54
N ASN A 211 1.16 -0.49 -30.75
CA ASN A 211 -0.12 -0.97 -30.22
C ASN A 211 -0.05 -1.15 -28.71
N MET A 212 1.04 -1.72 -28.20
CA MET A 212 1.30 -1.83 -26.77
C MET A 212 1.40 -0.44 -26.13
N THR A 213 2.15 0.47 -26.74
CA THR A 213 2.26 1.86 -26.29
C THR A 213 0.86 2.48 -26.16
N GLN A 214 0.07 2.42 -27.23
CA GLN A 214 -1.27 3.00 -27.25
C GLN A 214 -2.21 2.33 -26.24
N ALA A 215 -2.09 1.03 -26.00
CA ALA A 215 -2.89 0.32 -25.00
C ALA A 215 -2.65 0.85 -23.58
N GLY A 216 -1.39 1.13 -23.22
CA GLY A 216 -1.05 1.77 -21.94
C GLY A 216 -1.61 3.19 -21.82
N GLU A 217 -1.45 4.00 -22.87
CA GLU A 217 -1.98 5.38 -22.96
C GLU A 217 -3.51 5.43 -22.84
N ASP A 218 -4.22 4.51 -23.51
CA ASP A 218 -5.67 4.43 -23.46
C ASP A 218 -6.19 3.95 -22.11
N TYR A 219 -5.45 3.07 -21.44
CA TYR A 219 -5.75 2.67 -20.07
C TYR A 219 -5.55 3.84 -19.09
N ALA A 220 -4.47 4.62 -19.26
CA ALA A 220 -4.23 5.84 -18.49
C ALA A 220 -5.37 6.86 -18.62
N LYS A 221 -5.87 7.09 -19.85
CA LYS A 221 -7.04 7.97 -20.11
C LYS A 221 -8.27 7.58 -19.29
N LYS A 222 -8.53 6.29 -19.11
CA LYS A 222 -9.68 5.81 -18.30
C LYS A 222 -9.48 6.11 -16.81
N ILE A 223 -8.27 5.93 -16.29
CA ILE A 223 -7.92 6.24 -14.89
C ILE A 223 -8.06 7.74 -14.64
N ILE A 224 -7.49 8.55 -15.54
CA ILE A 224 -7.58 10.01 -15.52
C ILE A 224 -9.05 10.45 -15.56
N GLY A 225 -9.87 9.87 -16.44
CA GLY A 225 -11.29 10.19 -16.52
C GLY A 225 -12.08 9.89 -15.24
N LEU A 226 -11.67 8.88 -14.45
CA LEU A 226 -12.27 8.62 -13.13
C LEU A 226 -11.78 9.61 -12.08
N PHE A 227 -10.48 9.94 -12.09
CA PHE A 227 -9.90 10.91 -11.19
C PHE A 227 -10.54 12.30 -11.38
N ASP A 228 -10.68 12.74 -12.62
CA ASP A 228 -11.24 14.05 -13.01
C ASP A 228 -12.71 14.24 -12.61
N LEU A 229 -13.41 13.18 -12.16
CA LEU A 229 -14.75 13.32 -11.60
C LEU A 229 -14.76 14.07 -10.27
N HIS A 230 -13.77 13.81 -9.41
CA HIS A 230 -13.79 14.25 -8.00
C HIS A 230 -12.42 14.65 -7.43
N ASP A 231 -11.35 14.65 -8.23
CA ASP A 231 -9.96 14.85 -7.80
C ASP A 231 -9.50 13.84 -6.73
N THR A 232 -10.03 12.62 -6.79
CA THR A 232 -9.71 11.52 -5.89
C THR A 232 -9.53 10.22 -6.66
N LEU A 233 -8.75 9.29 -6.09
CA LEU A 233 -8.71 7.92 -6.59
C LEU A 233 -10.02 7.20 -6.29
N SER A 234 -10.44 6.33 -7.21
CA SER A 234 -11.59 5.45 -7.03
C SER A 234 -11.45 4.56 -5.80
N GLU A 235 -10.28 3.96 -5.57
CA GLU A 235 -9.97 3.28 -4.31
C GLU A 235 -9.52 4.31 -3.27
N PHE A 236 -10.47 4.74 -2.43
CA PHE A 236 -10.28 5.78 -1.44
C PHE A 236 -10.31 5.18 -0.04
N ASN A 237 -9.42 5.46 0.90
CA ASN A 237 -8.01 5.80 0.94
C ASN A 237 -7.36 4.61 1.71
N SER A 238 -6.03 4.45 1.80
CA SER A 238 -5.39 3.80 2.97
C SER A 238 -3.87 3.96 2.95
N ALA A 239 -3.22 3.77 4.11
CA ALA A 239 -1.77 3.88 4.22
C ALA A 239 -1.02 2.98 3.22
N THR A 240 -1.42 1.72 3.02
CA THR A 240 -0.77 0.82 2.07
C THR A 240 -1.04 1.22 0.62
N TYR A 241 -2.31 1.37 0.23
CA TYR A 241 -2.66 1.50 -1.19
C TYR A 241 -2.51 2.92 -1.74
N THR A 242 -2.62 3.94 -0.90
CA THR A 242 -2.21 5.31 -1.26
C THR A 242 -0.71 5.32 -1.58
N GLY A 243 0.12 4.64 -0.79
CA GLY A 243 1.56 4.51 -1.05
C GLY A 243 1.87 3.82 -2.39
N ILE A 244 1.22 2.70 -2.70
CA ILE A 244 1.42 2.01 -4.00
C ILE A 244 0.98 2.90 -5.17
N SER A 245 -0.15 3.61 -5.02
CA SER A 245 -0.65 4.50 -6.07
C SER A 245 0.32 5.68 -6.31
N LEU A 246 0.87 6.26 -5.23
CA LEU A 246 1.91 7.29 -5.31
C LEU A 246 3.18 6.78 -5.99
N PHE A 247 3.62 5.55 -5.70
CA PHE A 247 4.76 4.95 -6.41
C PHE A 247 4.51 4.85 -7.91
N GLY A 248 3.38 4.27 -8.32
CA GLY A 248 3.02 4.17 -9.73
C GLY A 248 2.93 5.55 -10.42
N LEU A 249 2.30 6.54 -9.80
CA LEU A 249 2.22 7.91 -10.33
C LEU A 249 3.59 8.61 -10.38
N THR A 250 4.50 8.29 -9.45
CA THR A 250 5.88 8.80 -9.51
C THR A 250 6.56 8.32 -10.78
N LEU A 251 6.35 7.05 -11.14
CA LEU A 251 6.90 6.49 -12.38
C LEU A 251 6.23 7.06 -13.63
N TRP A 252 4.94 7.41 -13.58
CA TRP A 252 4.30 8.16 -14.67
C TRP A 252 5.02 9.48 -14.92
N CYS A 253 5.28 10.24 -13.85
CA CYS A 253 5.96 11.53 -13.92
C CYS A 253 7.41 11.41 -14.37
N LYS A 254 8.13 10.37 -13.92
CA LYS A 254 9.58 10.24 -14.15
C LYS A 254 9.93 9.56 -15.46
N TYR A 255 9.18 8.54 -15.85
CA TYR A 255 9.51 7.65 -16.98
C TYR A 255 8.48 7.65 -18.10
N GLY A 256 7.35 8.35 -17.93
CA GLY A 256 6.47 8.63 -19.07
C GLY A 256 7.22 9.46 -20.11
N HIS A 257 7.18 9.06 -21.38
CA HIS A 257 7.76 9.85 -22.47
C HIS A 257 7.15 11.26 -22.52
N GLU A 258 7.88 12.27 -22.99
CA GLU A 258 7.43 13.68 -22.96
C GLU A 258 6.10 13.94 -23.68
N ASP A 259 5.79 13.16 -24.72
CA ASP A 259 4.53 13.23 -25.46
C ASP A 259 3.40 12.34 -24.90
N SER A 260 3.67 11.57 -23.85
CA SER A 260 2.74 10.64 -23.21
C SER A 260 1.69 11.37 -22.37
N ILE A 261 0.46 10.86 -22.33
CA ILE A 261 -0.55 11.37 -21.39
C ILE A 261 -0.15 11.10 -19.93
N LEU A 262 0.66 10.07 -19.68
CA LEU A 262 1.12 9.71 -18.35
C LEU A 262 2.03 10.81 -17.77
N SER A 263 3.00 11.31 -18.54
CA SER A 263 3.89 12.39 -18.11
C SER A 263 3.17 13.74 -18.04
N GLN A 264 2.21 13.98 -18.93
CA GLN A 264 1.42 15.21 -18.96
C GLN A 264 0.43 15.34 -17.80
N ARG A 265 -0.24 14.24 -17.41
CA ARG A 265 -1.27 14.23 -16.37
C ARG A 265 -0.81 13.65 -15.03
N GLY A 266 0.27 12.87 -15.01
CA GLY A 266 0.84 12.27 -13.80
C GLY A 266 1.07 13.29 -12.67
N PRO A 267 1.69 14.47 -12.92
CA PRO A 267 1.91 15.48 -11.90
C PRO A 267 0.61 16.03 -11.28
N ASP A 268 -0.49 16.09 -12.05
CA ASP A 268 -1.78 16.56 -11.53
C ASP A 268 -2.41 15.52 -10.61
N LEU A 269 -2.43 14.25 -11.03
CA LEU A 269 -2.97 13.15 -10.22
C LEU A 269 -2.15 12.98 -8.94
N LEU A 270 -0.82 12.98 -9.02
CA LEU A 270 0.07 12.85 -7.86
C LEU A 270 -0.17 13.97 -6.84
N ARG A 271 -0.24 15.23 -7.30
CA ARG A 271 -0.49 16.38 -6.41
C ARG A 271 -1.90 16.34 -5.83
N GLY A 272 -2.91 15.93 -6.60
CA GLY A 272 -4.27 15.78 -6.10
C GLY A 272 -4.38 14.70 -5.03
N VAL A 273 -3.69 13.55 -5.22
CA VAL A 273 -3.58 12.50 -4.19
C VAL A 273 -2.97 13.04 -2.91
N TRP A 274 -1.87 13.76 -3.00
CA TRP A 274 -1.25 14.39 -1.84
C TRP A 274 -2.11 15.46 -1.19
N ASN A 275 -2.86 16.23 -1.98
CA ASN A 275 -3.71 17.31 -1.47
C ASN A 275 -4.81 16.80 -0.53
N TYR A 276 -5.49 15.68 -0.86
CA TYR A 276 -6.43 15.10 0.09
C TYR A 276 -5.70 14.31 1.19
N THR A 277 -4.57 13.65 0.88
CA THR A 277 -3.84 12.86 1.88
C THR A 277 -3.30 13.73 3.02
N SER A 278 -2.76 14.93 2.73
CA SER A 278 -2.27 15.85 3.75
C SER A 278 -3.39 16.36 4.67
N GLN A 279 -4.58 16.60 4.12
CA GLN A 279 -5.76 16.99 4.91
C GLN A 279 -6.22 15.87 5.85
N LEU A 280 -6.03 14.60 5.47
CA LEU A 280 -6.40 13.42 6.25
C LEU A 280 -5.29 12.94 7.20
N TRP A 281 -4.06 13.43 7.06
CA TRP A 281 -2.92 13.05 7.89
C TRP A 281 -2.93 13.79 9.24
N ASN A 282 -2.95 13.08 10.35
CA ASN A 282 -2.80 13.68 11.67
C ASN A 282 -1.35 13.53 12.17
N PRO A 283 -0.50 14.57 12.13
CA PRO A 283 0.89 14.47 12.57
C PRO A 283 1.06 14.21 14.08
N ALA A 284 0.14 14.71 14.93
CA ALA A 284 0.22 14.46 16.37
C ALA A 284 -0.04 12.98 16.72
N MET A 285 -0.92 12.33 15.96
CA MET A 285 -1.19 10.90 16.09
C MET A 285 -0.31 10.04 15.19
N ARG A 286 0.41 10.64 14.22
CA ARG A 286 1.18 9.94 13.17
C ARG A 286 0.36 8.88 12.45
N ASN A 287 -0.89 9.20 12.16
CA ASN A 287 -1.84 8.26 11.56
C ASN A 287 -2.76 8.96 10.56
N LEU A 288 -3.23 8.21 9.58
CA LEU A 288 -4.12 8.68 8.54
C LEU A 288 -5.57 8.51 8.97
N ALA A 289 -6.44 9.47 8.70
CA ALA A 289 -7.87 9.32 8.97
C ALA A 289 -8.52 8.33 7.96
N GLY A 290 -9.53 7.59 8.43
CA GLY A 290 -10.47 6.87 7.57
C GLY A 290 -11.38 7.84 6.79
N PRO A 291 -12.29 7.34 5.96
CA PRO A 291 -12.60 5.94 5.68
C PRO A 291 -11.61 5.27 4.71
N TRP A 292 -11.65 3.94 4.65
CA TRP A 292 -10.76 3.16 3.78
C TRP A 292 -11.48 2.04 3.02
N ASP A 293 -11.30 2.01 1.70
CA ASP A 293 -11.86 0.98 0.83
C ASP A 293 -11.16 -0.36 0.98
N ARG A 294 -9.84 -0.28 1.18
CA ARG A 294 -9.03 -1.42 1.55
C ARG A 294 -7.95 -0.98 2.53
N ALA A 295 -7.92 -1.57 3.71
CA ALA A 295 -6.81 -1.41 4.65
C ALA A 295 -6.45 -2.73 5.32
N TYR A 296 -5.20 -2.79 5.76
CA TYR A 296 -4.65 -3.88 6.55
C TYR A 296 -4.40 -3.48 8.01
N THR A 297 -4.34 -2.17 8.25
CA THR A 297 -4.02 -1.59 9.55
C THR A 297 -4.99 -0.47 9.92
N PHE A 298 -5.17 -0.31 11.22
CA PHE A 298 -5.83 0.83 11.86
C PHE A 298 -4.84 1.80 12.54
N ASP A 299 -3.59 1.40 12.71
CA ASP A 299 -2.60 2.11 13.51
C ASP A 299 -1.25 2.07 12.79
N MET A 300 -0.90 3.16 12.11
CA MET A 300 0.36 3.31 11.38
C MET A 300 1.60 3.30 12.29
N THR A 301 1.43 3.47 13.61
CA THR A 301 2.55 3.39 14.58
C THR A 301 2.88 1.96 14.99
N LYS A 302 2.01 0.99 14.66
CA LYS A 302 2.16 -0.43 15.01
C LYS A 302 2.18 -1.35 13.80
N SER A 303 1.66 -0.89 12.66
CA SER A 303 1.73 -1.60 11.39
C SER A 303 2.28 -0.68 10.33
N LEU A 304 3.22 -1.19 9.55
CA LEU A 304 3.82 -0.44 8.48
C LEU A 304 2.83 -0.34 7.31
N GLY A 305 2.64 0.88 6.80
CA GLY A 305 1.94 1.14 5.55
C GLY A 305 2.89 1.83 4.57
N ILE A 306 2.72 1.57 3.28
CA ILE A 306 3.65 2.06 2.25
C ILE A 306 3.72 3.60 2.23
N LEU A 307 2.65 4.31 2.55
CA LEU A 307 2.63 5.78 2.70
C LEU A 307 3.71 6.30 3.66
N SER A 308 4.03 5.57 4.73
CA SER A 308 5.07 5.98 5.69
C SER A 308 6.45 6.13 5.05
N HIS A 309 6.76 5.38 3.99
CA HIS A 309 8.02 5.50 3.24
C HIS A 309 8.10 6.79 2.43
N PHE A 310 6.96 7.37 2.03
CA PHE A 310 6.91 8.68 1.37
C PHE A 310 6.96 9.83 2.38
N LEU A 311 6.36 9.64 3.56
CA LEU A 311 6.39 10.62 4.64
C LEU A 311 7.79 10.75 5.26
N ALA A 312 8.50 9.63 5.47
CA ALA A 312 9.76 9.62 6.21
C ALA A 312 10.83 10.56 5.61
N PRO A 313 11.07 10.60 4.28
CA PRO A 313 12.00 11.58 3.69
C PRO A 313 11.59 13.06 3.83
N ILE A 314 10.33 13.35 4.15
CA ILE A 314 9.79 14.73 4.28
C ILE A 314 9.81 15.18 5.75
N ILE A 315 9.31 14.33 6.65
CA ILE A 315 9.06 14.68 8.06
C ILE A 315 9.89 13.87 9.07
N GLY A 316 10.69 12.92 8.59
CA GLY A 316 11.49 12.02 9.41
C GLY A 316 10.75 10.73 9.78
N ARG A 317 11.50 9.64 9.93
CA ARG A 317 10.99 8.28 10.19
C ARG A 317 10.01 8.19 11.36
N LYS A 318 10.41 8.74 12.51
CA LYS A 318 9.62 8.68 13.74
C LYS A 318 8.26 9.38 13.55
N GLU A 319 8.25 10.52 12.89
CA GLU A 319 7.04 11.32 12.66
C GLU A 319 6.16 10.70 11.56
N ALA A 320 6.74 9.93 10.64
CA ALA A 320 6.01 9.11 9.68
C ALA A 320 5.35 7.84 10.28
N GLY A 321 5.43 7.65 11.60
CA GLY A 321 4.90 6.47 12.30
C GLY A 321 5.77 5.22 12.17
N VAL A 322 6.95 5.32 11.56
CA VAL A 322 7.85 4.17 11.38
C VAL A 322 8.65 3.96 12.66
N TRP A 323 8.58 2.74 13.21
CA TRP A 323 9.35 2.37 14.38
C TRP A 323 10.85 2.28 14.07
N GLN A 324 11.71 2.42 15.07
CA GLN A 324 13.16 2.31 14.90
C GLN A 324 13.61 0.91 14.44
N TYR A 325 12.77 -0.10 14.66
CA TYR A 325 12.94 -1.47 14.16
C TYR A 325 11.70 -1.85 13.33
N PRO A 326 11.59 -1.42 12.06
CA PRO A 326 10.40 -1.67 11.24
C PRO A 326 10.04 -3.16 11.15
N GLU A 327 11.01 -4.07 11.27
CA GLU A 327 10.83 -5.51 11.17
C GLU A 327 9.97 -6.13 12.29
N VAL A 328 9.72 -5.40 13.39
CA VAL A 328 8.83 -5.86 14.48
C VAL A 328 7.39 -5.35 14.34
N MET A 329 7.14 -4.44 13.40
CA MET A 329 5.80 -3.92 13.14
C MET A 329 4.93 -4.98 12.45
N SER A 330 3.61 -4.84 12.53
CA SER A 330 2.71 -5.57 11.62
C SER A 330 2.97 -5.17 10.18
N HIS A 331 2.74 -6.09 9.24
CA HIS A 331 3.06 -5.87 7.83
C HIS A 331 4.53 -5.44 7.60
N ALA A 332 5.46 -5.91 8.45
CA ALA A 332 6.89 -5.59 8.38
C ALA A 332 7.53 -5.88 7.01
N ARG A 333 7.00 -6.88 6.27
CA ARG A 333 7.38 -7.13 4.88
C ARG A 333 7.36 -5.87 4.01
N ASP A 334 6.46 -4.93 4.25
CA ASP A 334 6.37 -3.69 3.48
C ASP A 334 7.64 -2.82 3.63
N TRP A 335 8.52 -3.08 4.62
CA TRP A 335 9.81 -2.40 4.74
C TRP A 335 10.75 -2.70 3.56
N ALA A 336 10.53 -3.80 2.84
CA ALA A 336 11.25 -4.10 1.60
C ALA A 336 10.89 -3.14 0.44
N TRP A 337 9.85 -2.30 0.58
CA TRP A 337 9.58 -1.21 -0.36
C TRP A 337 10.50 0.00 -0.19
N ALA A 338 11.21 0.10 0.93
CA ALA A 338 12.06 1.25 1.24
C ALA A 338 13.03 1.61 0.10
N PRO A 339 13.75 0.66 -0.54
CA PRO A 339 14.61 0.99 -1.67
C PRO A 339 13.86 1.55 -2.89
N LEU A 340 12.70 0.99 -3.25
CA LEU A 340 11.91 1.44 -4.40
C LEU A 340 11.46 2.90 -4.25
N ILE A 341 11.14 3.30 -3.03
CA ILE A 341 10.63 4.66 -2.75
C ILE A 341 11.79 5.63 -2.53
N ALA A 342 12.85 5.21 -1.83
CA ALA A 342 14.01 6.05 -1.55
C ALA A 342 14.75 6.49 -2.82
N VAL A 343 14.90 5.61 -3.82
CA VAL A 343 15.55 5.95 -5.09
C VAL A 343 14.81 7.05 -5.86
N HIS A 344 13.50 7.20 -5.63
CA HIS A 344 12.68 8.20 -6.28
C HIS A 344 12.34 9.40 -5.39
N SER A 345 12.75 9.41 -4.12
CA SER A 345 12.23 10.36 -3.13
C SER A 345 12.57 11.82 -3.47
N GLU A 346 13.77 12.10 -3.99
CA GLU A 346 14.15 13.47 -4.37
C GLU A 346 13.27 13.99 -5.50
N PHE A 347 13.12 13.21 -6.57
CA PHE A 347 12.25 13.54 -7.69
C PHE A 347 10.80 13.69 -7.24
N HIS A 348 10.28 12.73 -6.48
CA HIS A 348 8.92 12.76 -5.94
C HIS A 348 8.66 14.04 -5.14
N ASN A 349 9.57 14.38 -4.23
CA ASN A 349 9.44 15.54 -3.35
C ASN A 349 9.55 16.87 -4.12
N SER A 350 10.22 16.89 -5.28
CA SER A 350 10.28 18.07 -6.15
C SER A 350 8.93 18.42 -6.78
N LEU A 351 8.00 17.45 -6.86
CA LEU A 351 6.64 17.65 -7.37
C LEU A 351 5.68 18.23 -6.32
N LEU A 352 6.10 18.29 -5.04
CA LEU A 352 5.28 18.74 -3.92
C LEU A 352 5.61 20.19 -3.56
N SER A 353 4.59 20.99 -3.23
CA SER A 353 4.80 22.34 -2.73
C SER A 353 5.41 22.34 -1.33
N ASP A 354 6.13 23.40 -0.98
CA ASP A 354 6.68 23.58 0.37
C ASP A 354 5.57 23.66 1.41
N ASP A 355 4.47 24.38 1.12
CA ASP A 355 3.30 24.45 2.00
C ASP A 355 2.72 23.05 2.32
N LEU A 356 2.67 22.16 1.33
CA LEU A 356 2.21 20.79 1.56
C LEU A 356 3.16 20.04 2.47
N LYS A 357 4.48 20.11 2.19
CA LYS A 357 5.51 19.48 3.02
C LYS A 357 5.50 19.98 4.46
N GLU A 358 5.28 21.29 4.68
CA GLU A 358 5.14 21.86 6.03
C GLU A 358 3.86 21.38 6.73
N SER A 359 2.73 21.30 6.01
CA SER A 359 1.45 20.84 6.59
C SER A 359 1.47 19.41 7.15
N LEU A 360 2.47 18.60 6.76
CA LEU A 360 2.64 17.23 7.25
C LEU A 360 3.36 17.16 8.60
N LYS A 361 3.98 18.25 9.07
CA LYS A 361 4.85 18.26 10.26
C LYS A 361 4.10 18.56 11.55
N THR A 362 3.12 19.46 11.51
CA THR A 362 2.41 19.94 12.71
C THR A 362 0.90 19.96 12.52
N PHE A 363 0.18 19.78 13.62
CA PHE A 363 -1.27 19.83 13.59
C PHE A 363 -1.74 21.28 13.79
N ASP A 364 -2.16 21.91 12.69
CA ASP A 364 -2.47 23.35 12.67
C ASP A 364 -3.96 23.66 12.95
N GLY A 365 -4.55 22.91 13.87
CA GLY A 365 -5.93 23.13 14.35
C GLY A 365 -6.98 22.19 13.74
N GLU A 366 -8.17 22.21 14.34
CA GLU A 366 -9.27 21.35 13.92
C GLU A 366 -9.65 21.60 12.46
N ARG A 367 -9.89 20.52 11.72
CA ARG A 367 -10.27 20.62 10.31
C ARG A 367 -11.24 19.53 9.88
N THR A 368 -12.00 19.85 8.85
CA THR A 368 -12.95 18.93 8.20
C THR A 368 -12.58 18.80 6.74
N TYR A 369 -12.44 17.56 6.25
CA TYR A 369 -12.33 17.30 4.82
C TYR A 369 -13.69 16.83 4.29
N ASN A 370 -14.09 17.35 3.13
CA ASN A 370 -15.22 16.86 2.37
C ASN A 370 -14.74 16.47 0.98
N GLY A 371 -15.02 15.23 0.58
CA GLY A 371 -14.60 14.68 -0.69
C GLY A 371 -15.64 13.74 -1.26
N LYS A 372 -15.36 13.24 -2.46
CA LYS A 372 -16.18 12.24 -3.14
C LYS A 372 -15.28 11.20 -3.76
N ALA A 373 -15.80 9.99 -3.95
CA ALA A 373 -15.10 8.93 -4.67
C ALA A 373 -16.12 8.10 -5.45
N TYR A 374 -15.67 7.48 -6.54
CA TYR A 374 -16.51 6.61 -7.36
C TYR A 374 -15.70 5.43 -7.90
N TYR A 375 -16.14 4.22 -7.58
CA TYR A 375 -15.48 2.95 -7.88
C TYR A 375 -16.41 2.04 -8.72
N PRO A 376 -16.58 2.33 -10.02
CA PRO A 376 -17.34 1.46 -10.91
C PRO A 376 -16.62 0.11 -11.13
N PRO A 377 -17.33 -0.99 -11.39
CA PRO A 377 -18.78 -1.08 -11.44
C PRO A 377 -19.44 -1.31 -10.06
N TYR A 378 -18.66 -1.36 -8.98
CA TYR A 378 -19.15 -1.77 -7.66
C TYR A 378 -20.00 -0.71 -6.96
N ASP A 379 -19.62 0.56 -7.11
CA ASP A 379 -20.41 1.70 -6.68
C ASP A 379 -21.62 1.88 -7.61
N LEU A 380 -22.82 1.99 -7.03
CA LEU A 380 -24.05 2.30 -7.76
C LEU A 380 -24.26 3.81 -7.89
N ASP A 381 -23.62 4.60 -7.04
CA ASP A 381 -23.56 6.06 -7.08
C ASP A 381 -22.24 6.59 -6.50
N THR A 382 -22.03 7.90 -6.60
CA THR A 382 -20.85 8.55 -6.00
C THR A 382 -20.94 8.56 -4.49
N ARG A 383 -19.87 8.13 -3.83
CA ARG A 383 -19.73 8.16 -2.37
C ARG A 383 -19.40 9.55 -1.87
N ASN A 384 -19.96 9.95 -0.74
CA ASN A 384 -19.63 11.21 -0.06
C ASN A 384 -18.77 10.92 1.15
N ILE A 385 -17.59 11.52 1.21
CA ILE A 385 -16.60 11.35 2.28
C ILE A 385 -16.61 12.61 3.14
N THR A 386 -16.69 12.42 4.46
CA THR A 386 -16.48 13.48 5.43
C THR A 386 -15.56 13.00 6.53
N THR A 387 -14.58 13.83 6.90
CA THR A 387 -13.76 13.60 8.08
C THR A 387 -13.73 14.84 8.96
N TRP A 388 -13.54 14.65 10.25
CA TRP A 388 -13.23 15.70 11.20
C TRP A 388 -12.03 15.24 12.04
N LEU A 389 -11.02 16.12 12.13
CA LEU A 389 -9.78 15.87 12.86
C LEU A 389 -9.59 16.98 13.90
N SER A 390 -9.24 16.59 15.12
CA SER A 390 -8.56 17.39 16.12
C SER A 390 -7.18 16.79 16.40
N GLU A 391 -6.39 17.43 17.27
CA GLU A 391 -5.03 16.97 17.59
C GLU A 391 -5.03 15.54 18.16
N SER A 392 -6.04 15.17 18.96
CA SER A 392 -6.09 13.90 19.69
C SER A 392 -7.27 12.98 19.32
N LEU A 393 -8.14 13.38 18.39
CA LEU A 393 -9.28 12.60 17.93
C LEU A 393 -9.54 12.85 16.45
N MET A 394 -9.72 11.80 15.67
CA MET A 394 -10.14 11.91 14.28
C MET A 394 -11.25 10.92 13.94
N ILE A 395 -12.24 11.39 13.19
CA ILE A 395 -13.40 10.61 12.76
C ILE A 395 -13.51 10.78 11.25
N GLY A 396 -13.64 9.69 10.51
CA GLY A 396 -13.86 9.74 9.07
C GLY A 396 -14.84 8.68 8.61
N ALA A 397 -15.73 9.04 7.69
CA ALA A 397 -16.73 8.14 7.15
C ALA A 397 -17.04 8.44 5.67
N GLN A 398 -17.57 7.44 4.97
CA GLN A 398 -18.10 7.59 3.62
C GLN A 398 -19.53 7.06 3.50
N SER A 399 -20.48 7.89 3.11
CA SER A 399 -21.78 7.39 2.67
C SER A 399 -21.63 6.63 1.35
N TYR A 400 -22.23 5.44 1.23
CA TYR A 400 -22.10 4.60 0.06
C TYR A 400 -23.37 3.85 -0.29
N ARG A 401 -23.52 3.56 -1.59
CA ARG A 401 -24.45 2.58 -2.14
C ARG A 401 -23.72 1.68 -3.14
N THR A 402 -23.56 0.41 -2.78
CA THR A 402 -22.72 -0.53 -3.51
C THR A 402 -23.50 -1.78 -3.89
N GLN A 403 -22.96 -2.58 -4.81
CA GLN A 403 -23.53 -3.88 -5.17
C GLN A 403 -23.52 -4.90 -4.02
N SER A 404 -22.60 -4.74 -3.06
CA SER A 404 -22.52 -5.59 -1.86
C SER A 404 -22.19 -4.77 -0.62
N ALA A 405 -22.59 -5.28 0.56
CA ALA A 405 -22.25 -4.66 1.84
C ALA A 405 -20.74 -4.67 2.15
N ASN A 406 -19.93 -5.42 1.40
CA ASN A 406 -18.50 -5.55 1.69
C ASN A 406 -17.63 -4.49 0.97
N GLY A 407 -18.27 -3.44 0.44
CA GLY A 407 -17.60 -2.37 -0.29
C GLY A 407 -17.06 -2.80 -1.66
N PRO A 408 -16.34 -1.91 -2.35
CA PRO A 408 -15.87 -2.15 -3.72
C PRO A 408 -14.93 -3.35 -3.87
N SER A 409 -14.13 -3.64 -2.86
CA SER A 409 -13.23 -4.81 -2.85
C SER A 409 -13.95 -6.14 -2.57
N ASN A 410 -15.25 -6.09 -2.27
CA ASN A 410 -16.07 -7.20 -1.77
C ASN A 410 -15.40 -7.98 -0.63
N ASN A 411 -14.57 -7.30 0.18
CA ASN A 411 -13.81 -7.90 1.26
C ASN A 411 -14.11 -7.17 2.57
N LYS A 412 -15.00 -7.77 3.37
CA LYS A 412 -15.40 -7.22 4.66
C LYS A 412 -14.22 -6.97 5.59
N ALA A 413 -13.15 -7.76 5.51
CA ALA A 413 -11.98 -7.59 6.37
C ALA A 413 -11.14 -6.34 6.03
N GLN A 414 -11.26 -5.81 4.81
CA GLN A 414 -10.50 -4.64 4.35
C GLN A 414 -11.34 -3.36 4.27
N PHE A 415 -12.66 -3.50 4.14
CA PHE A 415 -13.55 -2.34 3.96
C PHE A 415 -13.91 -1.71 5.32
N HIS A 416 -13.48 -0.46 5.51
CA HIS A 416 -13.65 0.32 6.73
C HIS A 416 -14.33 1.66 6.42
N PRO A 417 -15.67 1.65 6.21
CA PRO A 417 -16.39 2.82 5.73
C PRO A 417 -16.62 3.91 6.78
N ALA A 418 -16.38 3.62 8.06
CA ALA A 418 -16.25 4.62 9.10
C ALA A 418 -15.22 4.19 10.14
N VAL A 419 -14.36 5.12 10.53
CA VAL A 419 -13.28 4.90 11.49
C VAL A 419 -13.14 6.11 12.40
N ALA A 420 -12.95 5.88 13.69
CA ALA A 420 -12.52 6.89 14.65
C ALA A 420 -11.21 6.44 15.30
N HIS A 421 -10.32 7.38 15.58
CA HIS A 421 -9.08 7.16 16.32
C HIS A 421 -8.90 8.21 17.40
N TRP A 422 -8.32 7.85 18.53
CA TRP A 422 -7.98 8.79 19.59
C TRP A 422 -6.63 8.47 20.24
N ALA A 423 -5.92 9.49 20.69
CA ALA A 423 -4.70 9.33 21.46
C ALA A 423 -5.03 9.12 22.95
N TYR A 424 -4.35 8.19 23.63
CA TYR A 424 -4.59 7.94 25.07
C TYR A 424 -3.33 7.78 25.94
N GLY A 425 -2.23 8.46 25.58
CA GLY A 425 -0.98 8.52 26.35
C GLY A 425 0.07 7.52 25.86
N ASP A 426 1.36 7.82 26.10
CA ASP A 426 2.52 7.01 25.67
C ASP A 426 2.47 6.60 24.19
N ASP A 427 2.16 7.53 23.30
CA ASP A 427 1.99 7.31 21.85
C ASP A 427 0.94 6.24 21.48
N ASN A 428 0.04 5.87 22.39
CA ASN A 428 -1.00 4.88 22.10
C ASN A 428 -2.19 5.50 21.37
N ILE A 429 -2.60 4.81 20.32
CA ILE A 429 -3.80 5.12 19.55
C ILE A 429 -4.86 4.06 19.82
N GLY A 430 -6.05 4.51 20.18
CA GLY A 430 -7.26 3.72 20.20
C GLY A 430 -7.97 3.89 18.87
N TRP A 431 -8.69 2.85 18.44
CA TRP A 431 -9.44 2.89 17.19
C TRP A 431 -10.80 2.21 17.32
N LEU A 432 -11.74 2.68 16.51
CA LEU A 432 -13.08 2.15 16.34
C LEU A 432 -13.38 2.08 14.83
N SER A 433 -13.89 0.97 14.33
CA SER A 433 -14.32 0.85 12.93
C SER A 433 -15.72 0.24 12.81
N LEU A 434 -16.55 0.82 11.94
CA LEU A 434 -17.82 0.22 11.54
C LEU A 434 -17.55 -1.02 10.67
N ARG A 435 -18.05 -2.18 11.11
CA ARG A 435 -18.12 -3.38 10.26
C ARG A 435 -19.38 -3.29 9.41
N PRO A 436 -19.25 -3.31 8.08
CA PRO A 436 -20.39 -3.08 7.22
C PRO A 436 -21.32 -4.30 7.22
N THR A 437 -22.62 -4.03 7.22
CA THR A 437 -23.71 -5.02 7.29
C THR A 437 -24.79 -4.78 6.25
N GLU A 438 -24.84 -3.57 5.67
CA GLU A 438 -25.80 -3.15 4.66
C GLU A 438 -25.05 -2.60 3.44
N ALA A 439 -25.65 -2.71 2.24
CA ALA A 439 -25.06 -2.22 1.00
C ALA A 439 -25.39 -0.74 0.70
N HIS A 440 -26.26 -0.12 1.50
CA HIS A 440 -26.64 1.28 1.41
C HIS A 440 -26.59 1.91 2.79
N VAL A 441 -25.65 2.84 3.00
CA VAL A 441 -25.38 3.45 4.30
C VAL A 441 -25.17 4.95 4.12
N LEU A 442 -25.88 5.75 4.91
CA LEU A 442 -25.66 7.19 5.02
C LEU A 442 -24.96 7.49 6.34
N MET A 443 -23.91 8.31 6.27
CA MET A 443 -23.11 8.70 7.42
C MET A 443 -22.88 10.19 7.45
N GLU A 444 -23.01 10.75 8.66
CA GLU A 444 -22.76 12.16 8.94
C GLU A 444 -21.67 12.24 10.00
N VAL A 445 -20.62 13.01 9.71
CA VAL A 445 -19.53 13.31 10.64
C VAL A 445 -19.61 14.79 11.00
N SER A 446 -19.60 15.07 12.29
CA SER A 446 -19.44 16.41 12.84
C SER A 446 -18.41 16.36 13.97
N PRO A 447 -17.99 17.51 14.55
CA PRO A 447 -17.05 17.48 15.67
C PRO A 447 -17.48 16.50 16.74
N LYS A 448 -16.59 15.55 17.05
CA LYS A 448 -16.78 14.51 18.08
C LYS A 448 -17.99 13.58 17.88
N LYS A 449 -18.52 13.45 16.66
CA LYS A 449 -19.76 12.70 16.43
C LYS A 449 -19.79 11.98 15.09
N LEU A 450 -20.27 10.75 15.12
CA LEU A 450 -20.59 9.92 13.96
C LEU A 450 -22.05 9.48 14.05
N LYS A 451 -22.83 9.74 13.00
CA LYS A 451 -24.18 9.19 12.82
C LYS A 451 -24.17 8.21 11.65
N VAL A 452 -24.78 7.05 11.84
CA VAL A 452 -24.91 6.00 10.81
C VAL A 452 -26.38 5.65 10.63
N THR A 453 -26.85 5.70 9.40
CA THR A 453 -28.24 5.40 9.02
C THR A 453 -28.26 4.33 7.94
N TYR A 454 -29.18 3.37 8.03
CA TYR A 454 -29.41 2.35 7.00
C TYR A 454 -30.75 2.62 6.30
N PRO A 455 -30.75 3.31 5.13
CA PRO A 455 -31.99 3.72 4.47
C PRO A 455 -32.89 2.55 4.07
N GLU A 456 -32.28 1.44 3.70
CA GLU A 456 -32.95 0.20 3.30
C GLU A 456 -32.99 -0.82 4.46
N GLY A 457 -32.54 -0.43 5.65
CA GLY A 457 -32.52 -1.27 6.84
C GLY A 457 -33.90 -1.53 7.42
N THR A 458 -34.01 -2.57 8.23
CA THR A 458 -35.26 -3.00 8.87
C THR A 458 -35.04 -3.30 10.35
N SER A 459 -36.06 -3.87 11.03
CA SER A 459 -35.89 -4.40 12.40
C SER A 459 -34.89 -5.56 12.50
N SER A 460 -34.43 -6.14 11.38
CA SER A 460 -33.34 -7.13 11.37
C SER A 460 -31.94 -6.52 11.23
N SER A 461 -31.82 -5.21 10.99
CA SER A 461 -30.53 -4.57 10.81
C SER A 461 -29.72 -4.56 12.10
N VAL A 462 -28.40 -4.61 11.95
CA VAL A 462 -27.45 -4.60 13.07
C VAL A 462 -26.30 -3.66 12.80
N PHE A 463 -25.95 -2.85 13.80
CA PHE A 463 -24.76 -2.00 13.78
C PHE A 463 -23.65 -2.73 14.52
N THR A 464 -22.54 -3.01 13.84
CA THR A 464 -21.40 -3.70 14.44
C THR A 464 -20.19 -2.79 14.41
N PHE A 465 -19.66 -2.45 15.57
CA PHE A 465 -18.41 -1.73 15.70
C PHE A 465 -17.32 -2.64 16.25
N VAL A 466 -16.09 -2.46 15.77
CA VAL A 466 -14.91 -3.14 16.32
C VAL A 466 -13.97 -2.11 16.93
N ALA A 467 -13.46 -2.38 18.13
CA ALA A 467 -12.62 -1.47 18.88
C ALA A 467 -11.29 -2.13 19.28
N SER A 468 -10.24 -1.30 19.35
CA SER A 468 -8.91 -1.70 19.78
C SER A 468 -8.89 -2.24 21.22
N PRO A 469 -8.21 -3.36 21.50
CA PRO A 469 -7.89 -3.76 22.86
C PRO A 469 -6.94 -2.77 23.54
N SER A 470 -6.91 -2.76 24.88
CA SER A 470 -5.97 -1.96 25.66
C SER A 470 -5.31 -2.78 26.77
N LEU A 471 -4.05 -2.45 27.11
CA LEU A 471 -3.37 -3.04 28.25
C LEU A 471 -3.93 -2.55 29.59
N ALA A 472 -4.39 -1.30 29.65
CA ALA A 472 -4.95 -0.70 30.87
C ALA A 472 -6.33 -1.27 31.21
N LYS A 473 -7.12 -1.59 30.17
CA LYS A 473 -8.45 -2.19 30.29
C LYS A 473 -8.61 -3.30 29.27
N LYS A 474 -8.21 -4.52 29.68
CA LYS A 474 -8.18 -5.69 28.81
C LYS A 474 -9.56 -6.20 28.47
N ASP A 475 -10.42 -6.30 29.48
CA ASP A 475 -11.78 -6.82 29.36
C ASP A 475 -12.76 -5.67 29.10
N VAL A 476 -13.55 -5.79 28.02
CA VAL A 476 -14.59 -4.84 27.63
C VAL A 476 -15.95 -5.50 27.79
N GLN A 477 -16.83 -4.89 28.58
CA GLN A 477 -18.22 -5.33 28.76
C GLN A 477 -19.21 -4.32 28.17
N SER A 478 -18.80 -3.06 28.02
CA SER A 478 -19.61 -1.96 27.49
C SER A 478 -18.74 -0.83 26.93
N TRP A 479 -19.37 0.20 26.36
CA TRP A 479 -18.69 1.43 25.92
C TRP A 479 -17.92 2.14 27.02
N ALA A 480 -18.35 2.03 28.28
CA ALA A 480 -17.63 2.57 29.45
C ALA A 480 -16.29 1.86 29.73
N ASP A 481 -16.03 0.76 29.03
CA ASP A 481 -14.79 0.00 29.13
C ASP A 481 -13.78 0.30 28.02
N ILE A 482 -14.13 1.15 27.06
CA ILE A 482 -13.19 1.63 26.06
C ILE A 482 -12.19 2.58 26.74
N GLN A 483 -10.90 2.28 26.60
CA GLN A 483 -9.84 3.04 27.24
C GLN A 483 -9.58 4.36 26.53
N GLY A 484 -9.39 5.42 27.31
CA GLY A 484 -8.82 6.68 26.82
C GLY A 484 -9.79 7.63 26.14
N ILE A 485 -11.07 7.28 26.07
CA ILE A 485 -12.13 8.12 25.51
C ILE A 485 -13.46 7.76 26.16
N THR A 486 -14.34 8.75 26.32
CA THR A 486 -15.72 8.49 26.71
C THR A 486 -16.57 8.35 25.46
N ILE A 487 -17.32 7.25 25.34
CA ILE A 487 -18.22 7.02 24.20
C ILE A 487 -19.66 6.95 24.70
N SER A 488 -20.51 7.80 24.15
CA SER A 488 -21.97 7.73 24.34
C SER A 488 -22.64 7.25 23.06
N VAL A 489 -23.72 6.47 23.22
CA VAL A 489 -24.48 5.89 22.11
C VAL A 489 -25.95 6.25 22.23
N SER A 490 -26.52 6.78 21.15
CA SER A 490 -27.93 7.13 21.02
C SER A 490 -28.47 6.77 19.63
N GLY A 491 -29.69 7.20 19.31
CA GLY A 491 -30.42 6.80 18.10
C GLY A 491 -31.61 5.90 18.42
N ASN A 492 -32.00 5.04 17.48
CA ASN A 492 -33.12 4.12 17.63
C ASN A 492 -32.70 2.64 17.74
N ALA A 493 -31.42 2.32 17.54
CA ALA A 493 -30.85 1.03 17.89
C ALA A 493 -30.80 0.84 19.41
N SER A 494 -30.84 -0.41 19.88
CA SER A 494 -30.72 -0.73 21.30
C SER A 494 -29.37 -0.22 21.84
N PRO A 495 -29.33 0.62 22.89
CA PRO A 495 -28.08 1.29 23.30
C PRO A 495 -27.09 0.36 24.02
N VAL A 496 -27.55 -0.82 24.47
CA VAL A 496 -26.69 -1.82 25.11
C VAL A 496 -26.17 -2.80 24.06
N PRO A 497 -24.86 -2.83 23.78
CA PRO A 497 -24.30 -3.76 22.80
C PRO A 497 -24.17 -5.17 23.37
N LYS A 498 -24.24 -6.17 22.48
CA LYS A 498 -23.62 -7.46 22.73
C LYS A 498 -22.12 -7.33 22.48
N VAL A 499 -21.31 -7.59 23.50
CA VAL A 499 -19.85 -7.51 23.41
C VAL A 499 -19.23 -8.89 23.26
N THR A 500 -18.32 -9.04 22.30
CA THR A 500 -17.51 -10.25 22.16
C THR A 500 -16.06 -9.93 21.80
N PHE A 501 -15.15 -10.85 22.07
CA PHE A 501 -13.74 -10.73 21.68
C PHE A 501 -13.46 -11.57 20.44
N ALA A 502 -12.56 -11.08 19.58
CA ALA A 502 -11.96 -11.84 18.50
C ALA A 502 -10.44 -11.70 18.60
N GLY A 503 -9.74 -12.83 18.71
CA GLY A 503 -8.31 -12.81 18.96
C GLY A 503 -7.58 -14.03 18.45
N ARG A 504 -6.27 -13.86 18.25
CA ARG A 504 -5.37 -14.87 17.69
C ARG A 504 -5.39 -16.20 18.45
N TYR A 505 -5.57 -16.16 19.76
CA TYR A 505 -5.51 -17.32 20.65
C TYR A 505 -6.87 -17.68 21.28
N GLY A 506 -7.97 -17.14 20.77
CA GLY A 506 -9.31 -17.45 21.25
C GLY A 506 -10.28 -16.28 21.16
N GLY A 507 -11.50 -16.51 21.64
CA GLY A 507 -12.62 -15.59 21.51
C GLY A 507 -13.71 -16.17 20.62
N SER A 508 -14.70 -15.34 20.30
CA SER A 508 -15.85 -15.68 19.46
C SER A 508 -15.56 -15.59 17.95
N GLY A 509 -14.39 -15.09 17.57
CA GLY A 509 -13.99 -14.88 16.17
C GLY A 509 -12.48 -14.76 16.03
N SER A 510 -12.03 -14.55 14.79
CA SER A 510 -10.62 -14.39 14.43
C SER A 510 -10.24 -12.91 14.27
N PRO A 511 -8.95 -12.56 14.42
CA PRO A 511 -8.45 -11.22 14.14
C PRO A 511 -8.85 -10.68 12.77
N ILE A 512 -8.96 -9.34 12.66
CA ILE A 512 -8.96 -8.67 11.36
C ILE A 512 -7.49 -8.41 11.03
N TYR A 513 -6.95 -9.16 10.07
CA TYR A 513 -5.51 -9.22 9.82
C TYR A 513 -4.75 -9.53 11.12
N ASP A 514 -3.86 -8.64 11.53
CA ASP A 514 -3.03 -8.83 12.72
C ASP A 514 -3.65 -8.21 13.99
N HIS A 515 -4.89 -7.69 13.89
CA HIS A 515 -5.55 -6.97 14.97
C HIS A 515 -6.58 -7.82 15.70
N ASN A 516 -6.29 -8.14 16.96
CA ASN A 516 -7.31 -8.55 17.92
C ASN A 516 -8.27 -7.38 18.18
N TYR A 517 -9.54 -7.67 18.49
CA TYR A 517 -10.54 -6.62 18.69
C TYR A 517 -11.71 -7.05 19.58
N TRP A 518 -12.36 -6.05 20.15
CA TRP A 518 -13.67 -6.18 20.77
C TRP A 518 -14.76 -5.79 19.79
N SER A 519 -15.76 -6.64 19.61
CA SER A 519 -16.94 -6.39 18.78
C SER A 519 -18.09 -5.91 19.67
N LEU A 520 -18.71 -4.78 19.32
CA LEU A 520 -19.88 -4.21 19.98
C LEU A 520 -21.03 -4.19 18.98
N VAL A 521 -22.01 -5.07 19.18
CA VAL A 521 -23.13 -5.28 18.25
C VAL A 521 -24.42 -4.72 18.85
N HIS A 522 -25.02 -3.75 18.16
CA HIS A 522 -26.31 -3.17 18.48
C HIS A 522 -27.38 -3.71 17.53
N THR A 523 -28.51 -4.14 18.08
CA THR A 523 -29.66 -4.64 17.33
C THR A 523 -30.83 -3.66 17.40
N MET A 524 -31.72 -3.70 16.42
CA MET A 524 -32.97 -2.94 16.50
C MET A 524 -33.95 -3.53 17.52
N PRO A 525 -34.79 -2.71 18.17
CA PRO A 525 -35.90 -3.20 18.98
C PRO A 525 -36.84 -4.11 18.19
N ALA A 526 -37.43 -5.11 18.86
CA ALA A 526 -38.37 -6.02 18.21
C ALA A 526 -39.59 -5.25 17.67
N GLY A 527 -39.94 -5.49 16.40
CA GLY A 527 -41.05 -4.81 15.74
C GLY A 527 -40.78 -3.34 15.40
N PHE A 528 -39.53 -2.89 15.41
CA PHE A 528 -39.16 -1.53 14.99
C PHE A 528 -39.67 -1.21 13.57
N GLU A 529 -40.33 -0.06 13.43
CA GLU A 529 -40.74 0.56 12.17
C GLU A 529 -40.02 1.91 12.01
N GLY A 530 -39.48 2.17 10.83
CA GLY A 530 -38.71 3.37 10.51
C GLY A 530 -37.34 3.04 9.95
N THR A 531 -36.46 4.04 9.89
CA THR A 531 -35.10 3.88 9.37
C THR A 531 -34.11 3.62 10.51
N PRO A 532 -33.41 2.47 10.53
CA PRO A 532 -32.39 2.19 11.55
C PRO A 532 -31.30 3.27 11.58
N GLU A 533 -30.97 3.71 12.79
CA GLU A 533 -30.00 4.77 13.07
C GLU A 533 -29.27 4.53 14.39
N ILE A 534 -27.96 4.78 14.39
CA ILE A 534 -27.14 4.87 15.59
C ILE A 534 -26.24 6.11 15.54
N ILE A 535 -26.08 6.76 16.69
CA ILE A 535 -25.24 7.93 16.88
C ILE A 535 -24.19 7.60 17.93
N ILE A 536 -22.93 7.87 17.62
CA ILE A 536 -21.77 7.71 18.49
C ILE A 536 -21.17 9.10 18.76
N GLU A 537 -21.04 9.48 20.03
CA GLU A 537 -20.38 10.73 20.44
C GLU A 537 -19.16 10.43 21.30
N PHE A 538 -18.11 11.22 21.12
CA PHE A 538 -16.78 11.00 21.65
C PHE A 538 -16.35 12.17 22.56
N GLU A 539 -16.08 11.92 23.84
CA GLU A 539 -15.72 12.96 24.82
C GLU A 539 -14.35 12.77 25.48
#